data_AF-A0A7C4DYQ8-F1
#
_entry.id   AF-A0A7C4DYQ8-F1
#
_cell.length_a   1.000
_cell.length_b   1.000
_cell.length_c   1.000
_cell.angle_alpha   90.00
_cell.angle_beta   90.00
_cell.angle_gamma   90.00
#
_symmetry.space_group_name_H-M   'P 1'
#
loop_
_entity.id
_entity.type
_entity.pdbx_description
1 polymer ?
#
loop_
_entity_poly.entity_id
_entity_poly.type
_entity_poly.pdbx_seq_one_letter_code
_entity_poly.pdbx_strand_id
1 'polypeptide(L)'
;MKDYVGCIRCCNFSFHPNYPHIAVCLVKQQVISLTKEVCKSFLEKNWDKLREVFSERGFLYCAECMKPIYSLEELEKHRLEFMHYEFAPDDVAYEDSPTAD
;
A
#
# COMPACT_ATOMS: atom_id res chain seq x y z
N MET A 1 -10.78 -20.27 -1.17
CA MET A 1 -10.54 -18.84 -0.87
C MET A 1 -11.30 -18.05 -1.91
N LYS A 2 -12.29 -17.25 -1.50
CA LYS A 2 -13.20 -16.54 -2.42
C LYS A 2 -12.42 -15.48 -3.22
N ASP A 3 -12.64 -15.43 -4.52
CA ASP A 3 -12.06 -14.51 -5.49
C ASP A 3 -12.34 -13.02 -5.18
N TYR A 4 -11.55 -12.41 -4.30
CA TYR A 4 -11.57 -10.95 -4.05
C TYR A 4 -10.47 -10.25 -4.86
N VAL A 5 -10.51 -10.40 -6.19
CA VAL A 5 -9.34 -10.14 -7.06
C VAL A 5 -9.33 -8.73 -7.68
N GLY A 6 -10.29 -7.87 -7.32
CA GLY A 6 -10.40 -6.52 -7.89
C GLY A 6 -9.34 -5.57 -7.34
N CYS A 7 -9.68 -4.86 -6.27
CA CYS A 7 -8.81 -3.80 -5.74
C CYS A 7 -7.46 -4.29 -5.19
N ILE A 8 -7.36 -5.53 -4.69
CA ILE A 8 -6.11 -6.07 -4.11
C ILE A 8 -4.95 -6.07 -5.12
N ARG A 9 -5.28 -6.27 -6.40
CA ARG A 9 -4.30 -6.26 -7.51
C ARG A 9 -4.03 -4.86 -8.05
N CYS A 10 -4.61 -3.82 -7.47
CA CYS A 10 -4.38 -2.44 -7.90
C CYS A 10 -3.12 -1.87 -7.23
N CYS A 11 -2.27 -1.14 -7.97
CA CYS A 11 -1.14 -0.42 -7.36
C CYS A 11 -1.58 0.62 -6.33
N ASN A 12 -2.78 1.16 -6.49
CA ASN A 12 -3.37 2.18 -5.62
C ASN A 12 -4.05 1.58 -4.36
N PHE A 13 -3.87 0.29 -4.11
CA PHE A 13 -4.46 -0.39 -2.96
C PHE A 13 -3.43 -0.53 -1.84
N SER A 14 -3.85 -0.16 -0.63
CA SER A 14 -3.08 -0.37 0.59
C SER A 14 -3.98 -0.83 1.73
N PHE A 15 -3.40 -1.50 2.71
CA PHE A 15 -4.06 -1.71 4.00
C PHE A 15 -3.78 -0.53 4.92
N HIS A 16 -4.72 -0.22 5.80
CA HIS A 16 -4.50 0.79 6.82
C HIS A 16 -3.36 0.36 7.76
N PRO A 17 -2.38 1.24 8.07
CA PRO A 17 -1.18 0.87 8.83
C PRO A 17 -1.50 0.33 10.24
N ASN A 18 -2.44 0.97 10.94
CA ASN A 18 -2.85 0.56 12.29
C ASN A 18 -3.93 -0.53 12.31
N TYR A 19 -4.63 -0.72 11.18
CA TYR A 19 -5.81 -1.58 11.10
C TYR A 19 -5.72 -2.44 9.83
N PRO A 20 -4.92 -3.52 9.84
CA PRO A 20 -4.59 -4.29 8.63
C PRO A 20 -5.79 -4.99 7.97
N HIS A 21 -6.97 -4.98 8.59
CA HIS A 21 -8.22 -5.46 8.00
C HIS A 21 -8.97 -4.38 7.20
N ILE A 22 -8.55 -3.12 7.27
CA ILE A 22 -9.17 -2.00 6.56
C ILE A 22 -8.42 -1.78 5.24
N ALA A 23 -9.17 -1.87 4.14
CA ALA A 23 -8.68 -1.61 2.80
C ALA A 23 -8.83 -0.13 2.43
N VAL A 24 -7.80 0.46 1.84
CA VAL A 24 -7.75 1.89 1.46
C VAL A 24 -7.34 2.04 0.00
N CYS A 25 -7.97 2.97 -0.71
CA CYS A 25 -7.54 3.41 -2.03
C CYS A 25 -6.73 4.70 -1.91
N LEU A 26 -5.47 4.66 -2.33
CA LEU A 26 -4.52 5.78 -2.22
C LEU A 26 -4.90 6.97 -3.10
N VAL A 27 -5.39 6.71 -4.33
CA VAL A 27 -5.87 7.77 -5.25
C VAL A 27 -7.09 8.49 -4.71
N LYS A 28 -7.99 7.77 -4.04
CA LYS A 28 -9.25 8.31 -3.53
C LYS A 28 -9.18 8.73 -2.06
N GLN A 29 -8.07 8.44 -1.39
CA GLN A 29 -7.85 8.63 0.04
C GLN A 29 -9.03 8.21 0.92
N GLN A 30 -9.65 7.06 0.59
CA GLN A 30 -10.83 6.57 1.29
C GLN A 30 -10.74 5.08 1.58
N VAL A 31 -11.42 4.67 2.66
CA VAL A 31 -11.68 3.26 2.95
C VAL A 31 -12.57 2.70 1.84
N ILE A 32 -12.20 1.54 1.32
CA ILE A 32 -12.95 0.85 0.26
C ILE A 32 -13.38 -0.53 0.72
N SER A 33 -14.52 -0.98 0.22
CA SER A 33 -14.90 -2.38 0.32
C SER A 33 -14.19 -3.19 -0.75
N LEU A 34 -13.75 -4.41 -0.40
CA LEU A 34 -13.17 -5.35 -1.36
C LEU A 34 -14.26 -5.91 -2.27
N THR A 35 -14.46 -5.25 -3.41
CA THR A 35 -15.38 -5.71 -4.47
C THR A 35 -14.62 -6.51 -5.54
N LYS A 36 -15.35 -7.31 -6.33
CA LYS A 36 -14.80 -8.00 -7.51
C LYS A 36 -14.53 -7.06 -8.68
N GLU A 37 -15.20 -5.91 -8.70
CA GLU A 37 -15.13 -4.95 -9.79
C GLU A 37 -13.94 -4.00 -9.63
N VAL A 38 -13.31 -3.65 -10.75
CA VAL A 38 -12.22 -2.68 -10.80
C VAL A 38 -12.74 -1.33 -11.27
N CYS A 39 -12.20 -0.24 -10.72
CA CYS A 39 -12.58 1.11 -11.11
C CYS A 39 -11.82 1.60 -12.35
N LYS A 40 -12.22 2.72 -12.95
CA LYS A 40 -11.53 3.32 -14.12
C LYS A 40 -10.07 3.69 -13.85
N SER A 41 -9.70 3.94 -12.59
CA SER A 41 -8.33 4.24 -12.16
C SER A 41 -7.56 3.00 -11.71
N PHE A 42 -8.02 1.80 -12.10
CA PHE A 42 -7.35 0.56 -11.80
C PHE A 42 -6.02 0.48 -12.56
N LEU A 43 -4.95 0.27 -11.80
CA LEU A 43 -3.61 0.04 -12.33
C LEU A 43 -3.18 -1.34 -11.82
N GLU A 44 -3.08 -2.31 -12.71
CA GLU A 44 -2.67 -3.65 -12.32
C GLU A 44 -1.24 -3.63 -11.77
N LYS A 45 -1.03 -4.25 -10.60
CA LYS A 45 0.30 -4.53 -10.06
C LYS A 45 1.02 -5.50 -11.00
N ASN A 46 2.17 -5.09 -11.50
CA ASN A 46 3.11 -5.95 -12.19
C ASN A 46 4.51 -5.75 -11.56
N TRP A 47 5.40 -6.71 -11.78
CA TRP A 47 6.77 -6.64 -11.24
C TRP A 47 7.57 -5.46 -11.79
N ASP A 48 7.28 -5.04 -13.02
CA ASP A 48 7.95 -3.92 -13.67
C ASP A 48 7.66 -2.60 -12.94
N LYS A 49 6.38 -2.34 -12.65
CA LYS A 49 5.95 -1.18 -11.86
C LYS A 49 6.44 -1.25 -10.41
N LEU A 50 6.50 -2.46 -9.83
CA LEU A 50 7.11 -2.66 -8.51
C LEU A 50 8.57 -2.24 -8.48
N ARG A 51 9.35 -2.62 -9.49
CA ARG A 51 10.76 -2.25 -9.63
C ARG A 51 10.93 -0.76 -9.88
N GLU A 52 10.05 -0.16 -10.69
CA GLU A 52 10.04 1.29 -10.94
C GLU A 52 9.84 2.05 -9.63
N VAL A 53 8.78 1.73 -8.88
CA VAL A 53 8.48 2.41 -7.62
C VAL A 53 9.55 2.13 -6.55
N PHE A 54 10.09 0.90 -6.50
CA PHE A 54 11.22 0.58 -5.64
C PHE A 54 12.44 1.45 -5.96
N SER A 55 12.72 1.68 -7.25
CA SER A 55 13.84 2.54 -7.67
C SER A 55 13.61 4.01 -7.33
N GLU A 56 12.37 4.49 -7.38
CA GLU A 56 12.02 5.86 -7.02
C GLU A 56 12.01 6.10 -5.50
N ARG A 57 11.55 5.13 -4.71
CA ARG A 57 11.32 5.30 -3.25
C ARG A 57 12.38 4.65 -2.37
N GLY A 58 13.15 3.72 -2.90
CA GLY A 58 14.18 2.96 -2.17
C GLY A 58 13.65 1.83 -1.28
N PHE A 59 12.34 1.73 -1.05
CA PHE A 59 11.74 0.63 -0.29
C PHE A 59 10.28 0.36 -0.70
N LEU A 60 9.79 -0.83 -0.36
CA LEU A 60 8.38 -1.23 -0.47
C LEU A 60 7.92 -1.84 0.85
N TYR A 61 6.61 -1.99 1.06
CA TYR A 61 6.07 -2.64 2.25
C TYR A 61 5.32 -3.92 1.88
N CYS A 62 5.60 -5.02 2.59
CA CYS A 62 4.84 -6.25 2.47
C CYS A 62 3.78 -6.36 3.56
N ALA A 63 2.50 -6.36 3.19
CA ALA A 63 1.40 -6.55 4.14
C ALA A 63 1.32 -7.98 4.70
N GLU A 64 1.80 -9.00 3.97
CA GLU A 64 1.84 -10.39 4.47
C GLU A 64 2.91 -10.55 5.55
N CYS A 65 4.11 -10.02 5.31
CA CYS A 65 5.21 -10.08 6.26
C CYS A 65 5.14 -9.00 7.34
N MET A 66 4.30 -7.98 7.16
CA MET A 66 4.24 -6.74 7.94
C MET A 66 5.62 -6.08 8.10
N LYS A 67 6.40 -6.07 7.01
CA LYS A 67 7.78 -5.59 7.01
C LYS A 67 8.10 -4.79 5.75
N PRO A 68 8.93 -3.74 5.86
CA PRO A 68 9.52 -3.09 4.71
C PRO A 68 10.52 -4.02 4.02
N ILE A 69 10.62 -3.87 2.71
CA ILE A 69 11.53 -4.55 1.78
C ILE A 69 12.50 -3.49 1.27
N TYR A 70 13.79 -3.73 1.48
CA TYR A 70 14.85 -2.76 1.16
C TYR A 70 15.76 -3.19 0.02
N SER A 71 15.51 -4.34 -0.59
CA SER A 71 16.32 -4.87 -1.69
C SER A 71 15.47 -5.53 -2.77
N LEU A 72 15.96 -5.50 -4.02
CA LEU A 72 15.32 -6.20 -5.14
C LEU A 72 15.33 -7.73 -4.94
N GLU A 73 16.38 -8.28 -4.34
CA GLU A 73 16.47 -9.71 -4.03
C GLU A 73 15.44 -10.15 -2.99
N GLU A 74 15.13 -9.30 -2.02
CA GLU A 74 14.00 -9.54 -1.11
C GLU A 74 12.68 -9.39 -1.86
N LEU A 75 12.53 -8.35 -2.69
CA LEU A 75 11.31 -8.10 -3.45
C LEU A 75 10.87 -9.32 -4.28
N GLU A 76 11.81 -10.00 -4.96
CA GLU A 76 11.52 -11.17 -5.80
C GLU A 76 11.05 -12.42 -5.02
N LYS A 77 11.27 -12.47 -3.71
CA LYS A 77 10.82 -13.58 -2.85
C LYS A 77 9.36 -13.43 -2.38
N HIS A 78 8.74 -12.28 -2.62
CA HIS A 78 7.43 -11.95 -2.08
C HIS A 78 6.31 -12.11 -3.10
N ARG A 79 5.08 -12.20 -2.60
CA ARG A 79 3.88 -12.18 -3.43
C ARG A 79 3.50 -10.75 -3.77
N LEU A 80 3.47 -10.45 -5.06
CA LEU A 80 3.12 -9.15 -5.64
C LEU A 80 1.81 -8.55 -5.09
N GLU A 81 0.83 -9.39 -4.75
CA GLU A 81 -0.48 -9.03 -4.22
C GLU A 81 -0.37 -8.19 -2.93
N PHE A 82 0.60 -8.53 -2.08
CA PHE A 82 0.81 -7.95 -0.76
C PHE A 82 1.87 -6.84 -0.74
N MET A 83 2.38 -6.44 -1.91
CA MET A 83 3.34 -5.35 -2.03
C MET A 83 2.61 -4.01 -2.07
N HIS A 84 2.98 -3.08 -1.19
CA HIS A 84 2.39 -1.76 -1.07
C HIS A 84 3.48 -0.70 -1.09
N TYR A 85 3.17 0.42 -1.75
CA TYR A 85 4.12 1.49 -2.04
C TYR A 85 3.98 2.70 -1.12
N GLU A 86 2.79 2.83 -0.53
CA GLU A 86 2.48 3.88 0.44
C GLU A 86 2.18 3.22 1.78
N PHE A 87 3.16 3.36 2.68
CA PHE A 87 2.84 3.63 4.07
C PHE A 87 2.08 4.95 4.08
N ALA A 88 0.94 5.03 4.76
CA ALA A 88 0.20 6.29 4.89
C ALA A 88 1.20 7.40 5.24
N PRO A 89 1.09 8.59 4.62
CA PRO A 89 1.95 9.70 4.99
C PRO A 89 1.89 9.83 6.50
N ASP A 90 3.06 9.94 7.12
CA ASP A 90 3.18 10.42 8.48
C ASP A 90 2.61 11.84 8.44
N ASP A 91 1.28 11.96 8.60
CA ASP A 91 0.65 13.16 9.11
C ASP A 91 1.21 13.26 10.52
N VAL A 92 2.42 13.83 10.61
CA VAL A 92 3.03 14.27 11.85
C VAL A 92 1.93 15.06 12.51
N ALA A 93 1.34 14.49 13.56
CA ALA A 93 0.44 15.23 14.41
C ALA A 93 1.26 16.45 14.82
N TYR A 94 0.87 17.62 14.32
CA TYR A 94 1.34 18.86 14.89
C TYR A 94 0.83 18.79 16.32
N GLU A 95 1.67 18.32 17.25
CA GLU A 95 1.50 18.67 18.65
C GLU A 95 1.70 20.17 18.67
N ASP A 96 0.61 20.89 18.39
CA ASP A 96 0.40 22.24 18.84
C ASP A 96 0.37 22.14 20.37
N SER A 97 1.56 22.01 20.95
CA SER A 97 1.77 22.27 22.37
C SER A 97 1.81 23.78 22.46
N PRO A 98 0.71 24.47 22.86
CA PRO A 98 0.83 25.86 23.21
C PRO A 98 1.86 25.93 24.33
N THR A 99 2.98 26.58 24.04
CA THR A 99 3.89 27.08 25.07
C THR A 99 3.05 28.03 25.91
N ALA A 100 2.62 27.56 27.08
CA ALA A 100 2.07 28.43 28.11
C ALA A 100 3.24 28.84 29.01
N ASP A 101 3.40 30.17 29.09
CA ASP A 101 4.35 30.98 29.85
C ASP A 101 4.87 30.38 31.17
#